data_AF-A0A920BRF5-F1
#
_entry.id   AF-A0A920BRF5-F1
#
_cell.length_a   1.000
_cell.length_b   1.000
_cell.length_c   1.000
_cell.angle_alpha   90.00
_cell.angle_beta   90.00
_cell.angle_gamma   90.00
#
_symmetry.space_group_name_H-M   'P 1'
#
loop_
_entity.id
_entity.type
_entity.pdbx_description
1 polymer ?
#
loop_
_entity_poly.entity_id
_entity_poly.type
_entity_poly.pdbx_seq_one_letter_code
_entity_poly.pdbx_strand_id
1 'polypeptide(L)'
;MRPRRTFGSQLATGFGLCVILTLLMGSASVTALSVVVSSKDEVITSSARALTGAEQLNTLMERRISDYRYFLLDGSQESLNVVNADRARFLDQVGRLTRMLSDPAALRLLDTVSSAEAAHAAALNPMLGRRKTLTTLQETAQLNVTATRPARLALEKAIKDLTAGVRAQLERDRKASSRTASAAIAVACVVGGSAVAAATAIAVRLNRRLRREVGTAVNHIQGSSAQLQAAAAQQASGGRAQSTAMNEITTTINGALLTSREIADHVERLARTAEDTATAAHSGGETIEQTRRSLSVIRTQVDQIVHHMAALGEKSQQIGGVVELVAELAQQTNILAINAAIEATGAGEWGHRFAVVADEIRKLADRTAASANEIHTLVDDVRDAVGTTVTATEIGATAVDSGTRQFDDANDSFQRIAQLVMTTNDATREIELSTQQQSTAMEQVNLAASDTARITQQTGSSAAQTRQTAEHLTTLSRELLELIGTAEH
;
A
#
# COMPACT_ATOMS: atom_id res chain seq x y z
N MET A 1 19.31 24.94 4.20
CA MET A 1 19.24 23.73 5.04
C MET A 1 20.66 23.25 5.32
N ARG A 2 21.13 23.24 6.58
CA ARG A 2 22.44 22.65 6.91
C ARG A 2 22.31 21.11 6.81
N PRO A 3 23.22 20.41 6.11
CA PRO A 3 23.14 18.95 6.02
C PRO A 3 23.20 18.35 7.42
N ARG A 4 22.21 17.51 7.75
CA ARG A 4 22.21 16.72 8.98
C ARG A 4 23.45 15.82 8.95
N ARG A 5 24.40 16.10 9.84
CA ARG A 5 25.60 15.29 10.04
C ARG A 5 25.19 13.85 10.35
N THR A 6 25.62 12.91 9.51
CA THR A 6 25.35 11.47 9.69
C THR A 6 25.93 10.99 11.01
N PHE A 7 25.34 9.94 11.59
CA PHE A 7 25.81 9.36 12.86
C PHE A 7 27.31 9.04 12.85
N GLY A 8 27.81 8.43 11.76
CA GLY A 8 29.24 8.16 11.58
C GLY A 8 30.11 9.43 11.68
N SER A 9 29.66 10.56 11.12
CA SER A 9 30.40 11.82 11.24
C SER A 9 30.42 12.36 12.68
N GLN A 10 29.36 12.15 13.46
CA GLN A 10 29.26 12.60 14.85
C GLN A 10 30.11 11.73 15.78
N LEU A 11 30.13 10.40 15.57
CA LEU A 11 31.03 9.47 16.24
C LEU A 11 32.49 9.81 15.95
N ALA A 12 32.83 10.02 14.67
CA ALA A 12 34.18 10.39 14.27
C ALA A 12 34.61 11.73 14.89
N THR A 13 33.71 12.72 15.01
CA THR A 13 34.05 13.97 15.71
C THR A 13 34.22 13.77 17.21
N GLY A 14 33.37 12.95 17.85
CA GLY A 14 33.49 12.63 19.28
C GLY A 14 34.80 11.91 19.62
N PHE A 15 35.10 10.82 18.89
CA PHE A 15 36.36 10.08 19.02
C PHE A 15 37.56 10.97 18.69
N GLY A 16 37.49 11.75 17.61
CA GLY A 16 38.55 12.69 17.23
C GLY A 16 38.83 13.71 18.35
N LEU A 17 37.79 14.26 18.99
CA LEU A 17 37.98 15.19 20.10
C LEU A 17 38.59 14.51 21.33
N CYS A 18 38.18 13.28 21.64
CA CYS A 18 38.78 12.50 22.72
C CYS A 18 40.28 12.25 22.48
N VAL A 19 40.66 11.84 21.25
CA VAL A 19 42.07 11.64 20.88
C VAL A 19 42.86 12.94 21.03
N ILE A 20 42.32 14.07 20.58
CA ILE A 20 42.95 15.39 20.73
C ILE A 20 43.14 15.74 22.22
N LEU A 21 42.12 15.53 23.05
CA LEU A 21 42.19 15.78 24.49
C LEU A 21 43.25 14.89 25.16
N THR A 22 43.37 13.62 24.77
CA THR A 22 44.42 12.72 25.28
C THR A 22 45.81 13.18 24.87
N LEU A 23 46.00 13.60 23.62
CA LEU A 23 47.28 14.14 23.14
C LEU A 23 47.66 15.44 23.86
N LEU A 24 46.70 16.36 24.07
CA LEU A 24 46.91 17.60 24.82
C LEU A 24 47.28 17.33 26.28
N MET A 25 46.60 16.37 26.92
CA MET A 25 46.91 15.94 28.28
C MET A 25 48.33 15.36 28.35
N GLY A 26 48.70 14.46 27.44
CA GLY A 26 50.04 13.90 27.35
C GLY A 26 51.11 14.98 27.17
N SER A 27 50.88 15.93 26.27
CA SER A 27 51.79 17.06 26.04
C SER A 27 51.95 17.93 27.29
N ALA A 28 50.86 18.25 28.00
CA ALA A 28 50.88 19.05 29.22
C ALA A 28 51.60 18.33 30.38
N SER A 29 51.42 17.01 30.49
CA SER A 29 52.14 16.20 31.48
C SER A 29 53.64 16.16 31.20
N VAL A 30 54.05 16.03 29.94
CA VAL A 30 55.47 16.04 29.54
C VAL A 30 56.12 17.40 29.83
N THR A 31 55.47 18.52 29.50
CA THR A 31 56.00 19.86 29.81
C THR A 31 56.08 20.11 31.31
N ALA A 32 55.06 19.73 32.08
CA ALA A 32 55.09 19.85 33.53
C ALA A 32 56.24 19.03 34.15
N LEU A 33 56.46 17.80 33.67
CA LEU A 33 57.57 16.96 34.12
C LEU A 33 58.92 17.58 33.78
N SER A 34 59.09 18.13 32.57
CA SER A 34 60.32 18.80 32.14
C SER A 34 60.65 20.03 33.01
N VAL A 35 59.65 20.81 33.41
CA VAL A 35 59.82 21.97 34.31
C VAL A 35 60.22 21.52 35.72
N VAL A 36 59.61 20.45 36.24
CA VAL A 36 59.97 19.88 37.55
C VAL A 36 61.40 19.38 37.56
N VAL A 37 61.83 18.66 36.52
CA VAL A 37 63.19 18.10 36.43
C VAL A 37 64.22 19.22 36.32
N SER A 38 64.06 20.14 35.36
CA SER A 38 65.02 21.24 35.16
C SER A 38 65.17 22.14 36.40
N SER A 39 64.07 22.51 37.05
CA SER A 39 64.12 23.32 38.28
C SER A 39 64.79 22.63 39.46
N LYS A 40 64.78 21.29 39.53
CA LYS A 40 65.48 20.52 40.57
C LYS A 40 66.95 20.31 40.24
N ASP A 41 67.27 20.03 38.98
CA ASP A 41 68.65 19.86 38.52
C ASP A 41 69.49 21.12 38.75
N GLU A 42 68.92 22.31 38.55
CA GLU A 42 69.59 23.59 38.78
C GLU A 42 70.02 23.76 40.26
N VAL A 43 69.13 23.43 41.21
CA VAL A 43 69.41 23.52 42.66
C VAL A 43 70.47 22.50 43.09
N ILE A 44 70.41 21.28 42.55
CA ILE A 44 71.31 20.18 42.90
C ILE A 44 72.72 20.40 42.33
N THR A 45 72.82 20.84 41.08
CA THR A 45 74.12 20.94 40.38
C THR A 45 74.88 22.22 40.71
N SER A 46 74.18 23.34 40.91
CA SER A 46 74.78 24.64 41.17
C SER A 46 74.87 24.93 42.67
N SER A 47 73.73 25.16 43.31
CA SER A 47 73.67 25.69 44.68
C SER A 47 74.15 24.69 45.74
N ALA A 48 73.84 23.40 45.61
CA ALA A 48 74.27 22.39 46.59
C ALA A 48 75.78 22.11 46.52
N ARG A 49 76.35 22.02 45.30
CA ARG A 49 77.80 21.85 45.12
C ARG A 49 78.57 23.09 45.57
N ALA A 50 78.04 24.29 45.37
CA ALA A 50 78.65 25.54 45.84
C ALA A 50 78.72 25.61 47.38
N LEU A 51 77.69 25.13 48.09
CA LEU A 51 77.72 25.04 49.55
C LEU A 51 78.80 24.06 50.04
N THR A 52 78.89 22.87 49.44
CA THR A 52 79.96 21.92 49.74
C THR A 52 81.34 22.55 49.50
N GLY A 53 81.49 23.31 48.41
CA GLY A 53 82.73 24.01 48.11
C GLY A 53 83.09 25.08 49.14
N ALA A 54 82.11 25.83 49.65
CA ALA A 54 82.31 26.86 50.68
C ALA A 54 82.70 26.24 52.03
N GLU A 55 82.09 25.12 52.43
CA GLU A 55 82.47 24.38 53.63
C GLU A 55 83.91 23.84 53.54
N GLN A 56 84.35 23.39 52.36
CA GLN A 56 85.72 22.95 52.11
C GLN A 56 86.77 24.06 52.32
N LEU A 57 86.43 25.34 52.08
CA LEU A 57 87.36 26.46 52.39
C LEU A 57 87.68 26.52 53.87
N ASN A 58 86.70 26.26 54.74
CA ASN A 58 86.92 26.24 56.19
C ASN A 58 87.88 25.11 56.58
N THR A 59 87.69 23.91 56.03
CA THR A 59 88.57 22.77 56.26
C THR A 59 90.00 23.03 55.77
N LEU A 60 90.15 23.62 54.58
CA LEU A 60 91.45 23.99 54.02
C LEU A 60 92.14 25.08 54.85
N MET A 61 91.37 26.02 55.41
CA MET A 61 91.90 27.06 56.31
C MET A 61 92.46 26.44 57.60
N GLU A 62 91.69 25.58 58.27
CA GLU A 62 92.13 24.92 59.51
C GLU A 62 93.37 24.04 59.28
N ARG A 63 93.40 23.30 58.16
CA ARG A 63 94.57 22.51 57.76
C ARG A 63 95.80 23.39 57.56
N ARG A 64 95.65 24.48 56.80
CA ARG A 64 96.72 25.45 56.58
C ARG A 64 97.19 26.10 57.89
N ILE A 65 96.28 26.34 58.84
CA ILE A 65 96.61 26.84 60.17
C ILE A 65 97.47 25.85 60.95
N SER A 66 97.08 24.58 60.94
CA SER A 66 97.85 23.50 61.55
C SER A 66 99.25 23.43 60.96
N ASP A 67 99.36 23.46 59.63
CA ASP A 67 100.63 23.22 58.94
C ASP A 67 101.60 24.40 59.08
N TYR A 68 101.12 25.65 59.08
CA TYR A 68 102.03 26.77 59.35
C TYR A 68 102.43 26.83 60.83
N ARG A 69 101.57 26.42 61.76
CA ARG A 69 101.96 26.28 63.18
C ARG A 69 103.02 25.21 63.37
N TYR A 70 102.89 24.09 62.67
CA TYR A 70 103.89 23.03 62.65
C TYR A 70 105.24 23.53 62.11
N PHE A 71 105.22 24.28 61.00
CA PHE A 71 106.43 24.93 60.49
C PHE A 71 107.06 25.90 61.50
N LEU A 72 106.26 26.65 62.27
CA LEU A 72 106.80 27.53 63.31
C LEU A 72 107.52 26.76 64.43
N LEU A 73 107.13 25.49 64.68
CA LEU A 73 107.81 24.63 65.65
C LEU A 73 109.13 24.07 65.10
N ASP A 74 109.08 23.42 63.95
CA ASP A 74 110.22 22.65 63.40
C ASP A 74 111.16 23.49 62.51
N GLY A 75 110.62 24.40 61.69
CA GLY A 75 111.39 25.29 60.81
C GLY A 75 111.97 24.63 59.55
N SER A 76 111.64 23.37 59.27
CA SER A 76 112.13 22.64 58.10
C SER A 76 111.58 23.17 56.76
N GLN A 77 112.40 23.07 55.71
CA GLN A 77 112.00 23.45 54.35
C GLN A 77 110.87 22.56 53.80
N GLU A 78 110.77 21.31 54.26
CA GLU A 78 109.69 20.38 53.94
C GLU A 78 108.34 20.90 54.47
N SER A 79 108.30 21.31 55.74
CA SER A 79 107.09 21.91 56.34
C SER A 79 106.68 23.22 55.65
N LEU A 80 107.63 24.04 55.18
CA LEU A 80 107.31 25.24 54.41
C LEU A 80 106.68 24.93 53.03
N ASN A 81 107.12 23.85 52.37
CA ASN A 81 106.54 23.41 51.11
C ASN A 81 105.07 22.97 51.31
N VAL A 82 104.76 22.30 52.43
CA VAL A 82 103.39 21.92 52.79
C VAL A 82 102.51 23.16 53.01
N VAL A 83 102.98 24.17 53.73
CA VAL A 83 102.26 25.43 53.94
C VAL A 83 101.93 26.13 52.62
N ASN A 84 102.89 26.17 51.69
CA ASN A 84 102.70 26.76 50.37
C ASN A 84 101.71 25.95 49.51
N ALA A 85 101.79 24.62 49.55
CA ALA A 85 100.86 23.73 48.85
C ALA A 85 99.42 23.89 49.36
N ASP A 86 99.23 24.02 50.67
CA ASP A 86 97.91 24.23 51.26
C ASP A 86 97.33 25.62 50.97
N ARG A 87 98.19 26.65 50.88
CA ARG A 87 97.76 27.95 50.34
C ARG A 87 97.30 27.84 48.89
N ALA A 88 98.03 27.12 48.04
CA ALA A 88 97.65 26.92 46.65
C ALA A 88 96.32 26.16 46.52
N ARG A 89 96.08 25.13 47.34
CA ARG A 89 94.80 24.40 47.41
C ARG A 89 93.65 25.32 47.85
N PHE A 90 93.87 26.18 48.84
CA PHE A 90 92.87 27.16 49.28
C PHE A 90 92.51 28.13 48.15
N LEU A 91 93.49 28.66 47.42
CA LEU A 91 93.26 29.57 46.30
C LEU A 91 92.59 28.88 45.10
N ASP A 92 92.94 27.62 44.80
CA ASP A 92 92.24 26.83 43.77
C ASP A 92 90.75 26.65 44.13
N GLN A 93 90.47 26.38 45.41
CA GLN A 93 89.09 26.24 45.88
C GLN A 93 88.31 27.55 45.81
N VAL A 94 88.94 28.69 46.12
CA VAL A 94 88.34 30.02 45.90
C VAL A 94 88.02 30.19 44.41
N GLY A 95 88.94 29.87 43.51
CA GLY A 95 88.72 29.96 42.05
C GLY A 95 87.66 28.99 41.49
N ARG A 96 87.46 27.82 42.13
CA ARG A 96 86.33 26.92 41.81
C ARG A 96 85.01 27.55 42.24
N LEU A 97 84.94 28.09 43.45
CA LEU A 97 83.74 28.76 43.95
C LEU A 97 83.37 30.00 43.12
N THR A 98 84.34 30.77 42.62
CA THR A 98 84.07 31.90 41.72
C THR A 98 83.34 31.48 40.44
N ARG A 99 83.64 30.28 39.92
CA ARG A 99 82.98 29.74 38.72
C ARG A 99 81.62 29.10 39.01
N MET A 100 81.38 28.71 40.26
CA MET A 100 80.15 28.01 40.67
C MET A 100 79.10 28.94 41.27
N LEU A 101 79.53 30.07 41.87
CA LEU A 101 78.62 31.04 42.46
C LEU A 101 78.11 32.01 41.40
N SER A 102 76.79 32.06 41.23
CA SER A 102 76.11 33.01 40.35
C SER A 102 75.46 34.19 41.11
N ASP A 103 75.26 34.06 42.43
CA ASP A 103 74.64 35.12 43.24
C ASP A 103 75.64 36.25 43.50
N PRO A 104 75.32 37.51 43.08
CA PRO A 104 76.17 38.66 43.34
C PRO A 104 76.52 38.85 44.82
N ALA A 105 75.63 38.48 45.74
CA ALA A 105 75.89 38.58 47.18
C ALA A 105 76.93 37.55 47.64
N ALA A 106 76.84 36.31 47.17
CA ALA A 106 77.80 35.25 47.48
C ALA A 106 79.18 35.52 46.87
N LEU A 107 79.22 36.08 45.65
CA LEU A 107 80.47 36.50 45.01
C LEU A 107 81.18 37.62 45.79
N ARG A 108 80.45 38.60 46.34
CA ARG A 108 81.02 39.64 47.22
C ARG A 108 81.61 39.06 48.51
N LEU A 109 80.94 38.07 49.10
CA LEU A 109 81.46 37.37 50.28
C LEU A 109 82.71 36.55 49.94
N LEU A 110 82.75 35.92 48.76
CA LEU A 110 83.94 35.20 48.29
C LEU A 110 85.12 36.15 48.03
N ASP A 111 84.85 37.33 47.48
CA ASP A 111 85.86 38.38 47.31
C ASP A 111 86.39 38.90 48.66
N THR A 112 85.52 38.97 49.67
CA THR A 112 85.91 39.26 51.06
C THR A 112 86.81 38.16 51.63
N VAL A 113 86.54 36.88 51.34
CA VAL A 113 87.41 35.75 51.70
C VAL A 113 88.76 35.85 51.00
N SER A 114 88.77 36.17 49.70
CA SER A 114 90.00 36.36 48.91
C SER A 114 90.87 37.49 49.48
N SER A 115 90.25 38.64 49.78
CA SER A 115 90.92 39.79 50.39
C SER A 115 91.46 39.50 51.79
N ALA A 116 90.69 38.78 52.62
CA ALA A 116 91.13 38.36 53.94
C ALA A 116 92.26 37.30 53.88
N GLU A 117 92.28 36.44 52.86
CA GLU A 117 93.37 35.49 52.59
C GLU A 117 94.66 36.25 52.28
N ALA A 118 94.58 37.22 51.36
CA ALA A 118 95.72 38.03 50.99
C ALA A 118 96.29 38.79 52.19
N ALA A 119 95.42 39.38 53.03
CA ALA A 119 95.82 40.04 54.27
C ALA A 119 96.45 39.06 55.28
N HIS A 120 95.88 37.87 55.47
CA HIS A 120 96.46 36.83 56.32
C HIS A 120 97.81 36.35 55.81
N ALA A 121 97.97 36.17 54.51
CA ALA A 121 99.25 35.80 53.90
C ALA A 121 100.30 36.92 54.06
N ALA A 122 99.91 38.19 53.90
CA ALA A 122 100.79 39.32 54.12
C ALA A 122 101.28 39.42 55.57
N ALA A 123 100.45 39.05 56.55
CA ALA A 123 100.84 38.96 57.96
C ALA A 123 101.72 37.74 58.26
N LEU A 124 101.46 36.60 57.61
CA LEU A 124 102.17 35.33 57.83
C LEU A 124 103.55 35.29 57.16
N ASN A 125 103.72 35.82 55.95
CA ASN A 125 104.97 35.73 55.18
C ASN A 125 106.20 36.30 55.90
N PRO A 126 106.15 37.49 56.55
CA PRO A 126 107.26 38.01 57.35
C PRO A 126 107.64 37.09 58.51
N MET A 127 106.66 36.41 59.12
CA MET A 127 106.92 35.44 60.17
C MET A 127 107.60 34.18 59.65
N LEU A 128 107.13 33.64 58.51
CA LEU A 128 107.75 32.48 57.88
C LEU A 128 109.21 32.77 57.49
N GLY A 129 109.48 33.99 57.00
CA GLY A 129 110.84 34.46 56.69
C GLY A 129 111.74 34.56 57.92
N ARG A 130 111.28 35.19 59.01
CA ARG A 130 112.06 35.35 60.25
C ARG A 130 112.33 34.03 60.97
N ARG A 131 111.43 33.02 60.86
CA ARG A 131 111.67 31.68 61.44
C ARG A 131 112.91 30.99 60.83
N LYS A 132 113.29 31.31 59.59
CA LYS A 132 114.50 30.77 58.93
C LYS A 132 115.82 31.24 59.56
N THR A 133 115.80 32.36 60.29
CA THR A 133 117.02 33.03 60.78
C THR A 133 117.12 33.11 62.31
N LEU A 134 116.13 32.60 63.06
CA LEU A 134 116.04 32.73 64.52
C LEU A 134 116.21 31.37 65.22
N THR A 135 116.97 31.35 66.32
CA THR A 135 117.20 30.16 67.18
C THR A 135 116.31 30.11 68.44
N THR A 136 115.49 31.13 68.72
CA THR A 136 114.59 31.18 69.88
C THR A 136 113.11 31.42 69.48
N LEU A 137 112.19 30.68 70.12
CA LEU A 137 110.75 30.65 69.80
C LEU A 137 109.96 31.90 70.25
N GLN A 138 110.56 32.77 71.08
CA GLN A 138 109.85 33.86 71.77
C GLN A 138 109.47 35.02 70.84
N GLU A 139 110.37 35.43 69.92
CA GLU A 139 110.07 36.50 68.94
C GLU A 139 109.01 36.09 67.92
N THR A 140 109.04 34.84 67.46
CA THR A 140 108.05 34.29 66.52
C THR A 140 106.66 34.18 67.14
N ALA A 141 106.57 33.90 68.45
CA ALA A 141 105.30 33.83 69.16
C ALA A 141 104.63 35.21 69.29
N GLN A 142 105.41 36.28 69.52
CA GLN A 142 104.87 37.62 69.71
C GLN A 142 104.30 38.22 68.41
N LEU A 143 105.00 38.03 67.28
CA LEU A 143 104.49 38.39 65.95
C LEU A 143 103.23 37.61 65.55
N ASN A 144 103.13 36.34 65.98
CA ASN A 144 101.92 35.53 65.76
C ASN A 144 100.70 36.15 66.44
N VAL A 145 100.88 36.60 67.69
CA VAL A 145 99.79 37.16 68.50
C VAL A 145 99.36 38.53 68.00
N THR A 146 100.30 39.39 67.57
CA THR A 146 100.00 40.78 67.19
C THR A 146 99.56 40.93 65.74
N ALA A 147 100.13 40.19 64.78
CA ALA A 147 99.87 40.40 63.35
C ALA A 147 99.06 39.26 62.70
N THR A 148 99.45 38.01 62.93
CA THR A 148 98.87 36.86 62.19
C THR A 148 97.55 36.38 62.78
N ARG A 149 97.40 36.35 64.11
CA ARG A 149 96.16 35.91 64.77
C ARG A 149 94.95 36.78 64.44
N PRO A 150 95.02 38.13 64.43
CA PRO A 150 93.89 38.97 64.00
C PRO A 150 93.50 38.75 62.54
N ALA A 151 94.47 38.67 61.62
CA ALA A 151 94.21 38.43 60.21
C ALA A 151 93.62 37.03 59.96
N ARG A 152 94.04 36.02 60.74
CA ARG A 152 93.46 34.67 60.72
C ARG A 152 92.00 34.67 61.15
N LEU A 153 91.67 35.36 62.25
CA LEU A 153 90.29 35.46 62.74
C LEU A 153 89.39 36.21 61.75
N ALA A 154 89.92 37.24 61.06
CA ALA A 154 89.19 37.94 60.00
C ALA A 154 88.88 37.03 58.81
N LEU A 155 89.83 36.18 58.40
CA LEU A 155 89.65 35.19 57.34
C LEU A 155 88.67 34.07 57.74
N GLU A 156 88.78 33.57 58.97
CA GLU A 156 87.83 32.59 59.54
C GLU A 156 86.40 33.16 59.55
N LYS A 157 86.25 34.44 59.94
CA LYS A 157 84.97 35.15 59.90
C LYS A 157 84.45 35.28 58.46
N ALA A 158 85.29 35.69 57.51
CA ALA A 158 84.90 35.83 56.11
C ALA A 158 84.41 34.50 55.51
N ILE A 159 85.09 33.39 55.82
CA ILE A 159 84.68 32.04 55.35
C ILE A 159 83.35 31.62 55.98
N LYS A 160 83.13 31.90 57.27
CA LYS A 160 81.85 31.64 57.95
C LYS A 160 80.72 32.46 57.33
N ASP A 161 80.95 33.75 57.08
CA ASP A 161 79.96 34.65 56.47
C ASP A 161 79.61 34.19 55.03
N LEU A 162 80.62 33.77 54.24
CA LEU A 162 80.40 33.15 52.92
C LEU A 162 79.57 31.87 53.02
N THR A 163 79.93 30.95 53.92
CA THR A 163 79.22 29.67 54.07
C THR A 163 77.77 29.89 54.48
N ALA A 164 77.52 30.83 55.40
CA ALA A 164 76.17 31.22 55.80
C ALA A 164 75.38 31.85 54.64
N GLY A 165 76.02 32.71 53.83
CA GLY A 165 75.43 33.32 52.64
C GLY A 165 75.03 32.29 51.57
N VAL A 166 75.94 31.37 51.23
CA VAL A 166 75.68 30.30 50.26
C VAL A 166 74.60 29.32 50.77
N ARG A 167 74.59 29.01 52.07
CA ARG A 167 73.53 28.19 52.68
C ARG A 167 72.15 28.87 52.61
N ALA A 168 72.09 30.18 52.86
CA ALA A 168 70.85 30.95 52.73
C ALA A 168 70.35 31.00 51.27
N GLN A 169 71.27 31.09 50.31
CA GLN A 169 70.95 31.02 48.89
C GLN A 169 70.37 29.66 48.49
N LEU A 170 71.01 28.55 48.88
CA LEU A 170 70.51 27.20 48.60
C LEU A 170 69.07 26.99 49.12
N GLU A 171 68.76 27.48 50.31
CA GLU A 171 67.40 27.40 50.87
C GLU A 171 66.39 28.27 50.10
N ARG A 172 66.81 29.42 49.55
CA ARG A 172 65.96 30.23 48.67
C ARG A 172 65.68 29.50 47.35
N ASP A 173 66.71 28.98 46.70
CA ASP A 173 66.61 28.28 45.42
C ASP A 173 65.77 27.01 45.56
N ARG A 174 65.95 26.26 46.66
CA ARG A 174 65.15 25.09 47.01
C ARG A 174 63.66 25.44 47.18
N LYS A 175 63.33 26.54 47.87
CA LYS A 175 61.94 26.99 48.05
C LYS A 175 61.31 27.45 46.74
N ALA A 176 62.07 28.17 45.89
CA ALA A 176 61.60 28.62 44.58
C ALA A 176 61.35 27.43 43.63
N SER A 177 62.28 26.47 43.58
CA SER A 177 62.15 25.23 42.81
C SER A 177 60.95 24.39 43.27
N SER A 178 60.75 24.22 44.58
CA SER A 178 59.59 23.51 45.13
C SER A 178 58.24 24.14 44.73
N ARG A 179 58.14 25.48 44.76
CA ARG A 179 56.93 26.21 44.31
C ARG A 179 56.68 26.06 42.81
N THR A 180 57.73 26.11 42.01
CA THR A 180 57.64 25.94 40.54
C THR A 180 57.20 24.52 40.19
N ALA A 181 57.77 23.52 40.87
CA ALA A 181 57.39 22.12 40.71
C ALA A 181 55.95 21.85 41.15
N SER A 182 55.50 22.39 42.29
CA SER A 182 54.12 22.20 42.75
C SER A 182 53.10 22.89 41.85
N ALA A 183 53.41 24.08 41.33
CA ALA A 183 52.56 24.78 40.36
C ALA A 183 52.45 24.00 39.04
N ALA A 184 53.56 23.47 38.52
CA ALA A 184 53.56 22.66 37.29
C ALA A 184 52.71 21.38 37.43
N ILE A 185 52.83 20.67 38.56
CA ILE A 185 52.02 19.49 38.86
C ILE A 185 50.54 19.85 39.00
N ALA A 186 50.20 20.94 39.70
CA ALA A 186 48.82 21.39 39.87
C ALA A 186 48.16 21.71 38.52
N VAL A 187 48.86 22.42 37.63
CA VAL A 187 48.37 22.72 36.27
C VAL A 187 48.14 21.43 35.48
N ALA A 188 49.08 20.48 35.50
CA ALA A 188 48.93 19.20 34.82
C ALA A 188 47.72 18.39 35.33
N CYS A 189 47.49 18.35 36.64
CA CYS A 189 46.32 17.68 37.23
C CYS A 189 45.00 18.34 36.84
N VAL A 190 44.93 19.68 36.81
CA VAL A 190 43.72 20.41 36.40
C VAL A 190 43.43 20.20 34.91
N VAL A 191 44.45 20.27 34.05
CA VAL A 191 44.32 20.02 32.62
C VAL A 191 43.91 18.55 32.35
N GLY A 192 44.52 17.59 33.06
CA GLY A 192 44.14 16.18 32.93
C GLY A 192 42.73 15.88 33.42
N GLY A 193 42.36 16.39 34.60
CA GLY A 193 41.02 16.21 35.14
C GLY A 193 39.93 16.83 34.27
N SER A 194 40.17 18.03 33.73
CA SER A 194 39.24 18.68 32.80
C SER A 194 39.14 17.96 31.45
N ALA A 195 40.24 17.42 30.93
CA ALA A 195 40.23 16.61 29.71
C ALA A 195 39.40 15.32 29.88
N VAL A 196 39.58 14.61 31.01
CA VAL A 196 38.79 13.41 31.32
C VAL A 196 37.32 13.76 31.52
N ALA A 197 37.00 14.82 32.27
CA ALA A 197 35.62 15.26 32.45
C ALA A 197 34.94 15.64 31.13
N ALA A 198 35.66 16.34 30.23
CA ALA A 198 35.17 16.68 28.91
C ALA A 198 34.93 15.42 28.04
N ALA A 199 35.87 14.47 28.03
CA ALA A 199 35.72 13.21 27.30
C ALA A 199 34.50 12.40 27.79
N THR A 200 34.31 12.29 29.10
CA THR A 200 33.15 11.63 29.71
C THR A 200 31.85 12.36 29.35
N ALA A 201 31.83 13.69 29.41
CA ALA A 201 30.64 14.48 29.04
C ALA A 201 30.27 14.30 27.55
N ILE A 202 31.26 14.21 26.67
CA ILE A 202 31.05 13.94 25.24
C ILE A 202 30.50 12.52 25.04
N ALA A 203 31.10 11.52 25.69
CA ALA A 203 30.64 10.13 25.63
C ALA A 203 29.18 10.00 26.10
N VAL A 204 28.83 10.59 27.25
CA VAL A 204 27.45 10.58 27.78
C VAL A 204 26.49 11.30 26.85
N ARG A 205 26.85 12.46 26.30
CA ARG A 205 26.00 13.18 25.33
C ARG A 205 25.77 12.38 24.05
N LEU A 206 26.82 11.77 23.51
CA LEU A 206 26.74 10.98 22.28
C LEU A 206 25.87 9.73 22.51
N ASN A 207 26.07 9.01 23.61
CA ASN A 207 25.25 7.86 23.99
C ASN A 207 23.77 8.24 24.21
N ARG A 208 23.49 9.34 24.93
CA ARG A 208 22.10 9.83 25.13
C ARG A 208 21.41 10.21 23.82
N ARG A 209 22.13 10.81 22.87
CA ARG A 209 21.58 11.12 21.53
C ARG A 209 21.29 9.86 20.74
N LEU A 210 22.22 8.92 20.72
CA LEU A 210 22.07 7.63 20.06
C LEU A 210 20.83 6.88 20.57
N ARG A 211 20.70 6.74 21.90
CA ARG A 211 19.53 6.10 22.53
C ARG A 211 18.21 6.74 22.12
N ARG A 212 18.15 8.08 22.06
CA ARG A 212 16.93 8.80 21.64
C ARG A 212 16.61 8.61 20.17
N GLU A 213 17.57 8.83 19.28
CA GLU A 213 17.32 8.71 17.83
C GLU A 213 16.91 7.28 17.47
N VAL A 214 17.62 6.28 18.00
CA VAL A 214 17.27 4.90 17.70
C VAL A 214 15.98 4.48 18.39
N GLY A 215 15.72 4.90 19.64
CA GLY A 215 14.43 4.66 20.27
C GLY A 215 13.25 5.25 19.48
N THR A 216 13.41 6.44 18.89
CA THR A 216 12.38 7.01 18.02
C THR A 216 12.20 6.23 16.72
N ALA A 217 13.30 5.79 16.10
CA ALA A 217 13.24 4.97 14.89
C ALA A 217 12.57 3.63 15.14
N VAL A 218 12.90 2.97 16.25
CA VAL A 218 12.27 1.71 16.67
C VAL A 218 10.77 1.91 16.92
N ASN A 219 10.37 2.94 17.67
CA ASN A 219 8.94 3.21 17.90
C ASN A 219 8.19 3.42 16.59
N HIS A 220 8.82 4.07 15.60
CA HIS A 220 8.24 4.24 14.27
C HIS A 220 8.09 2.90 13.54
N ILE A 221 9.14 2.06 13.55
CA ILE A 221 9.07 0.72 12.95
C ILE A 221 8.00 -0.13 13.62
N GLN A 222 7.90 -0.14 14.95
CA GLN A 222 6.85 -0.88 15.66
C GLN A 222 5.45 -0.39 15.31
N GLY A 223 5.24 0.93 15.21
CA GLY A 223 3.98 1.52 14.78
C GLY A 223 3.61 1.13 13.35
N SER A 224 4.57 1.22 12.41
CA SER A 224 4.37 0.79 11.02
C SER A 224 4.12 -0.71 10.90
N SER A 225 4.82 -1.55 11.68
CA SER A 225 4.56 -2.99 11.73
C SER A 225 3.15 -3.30 12.23
N ALA A 226 2.67 -2.62 13.28
CA ALA A 226 1.31 -2.80 13.76
C ALA A 226 0.27 -2.42 12.69
N GLN A 227 0.51 -1.31 11.97
CA GLN A 227 -0.34 -0.92 10.84
C GLN A 227 -0.31 -1.95 9.70
N LEU A 228 0.85 -2.51 9.36
CA LEU A 228 0.98 -3.57 8.36
C LEU A 228 0.24 -4.85 8.78
N GLN A 229 0.31 -5.24 10.05
CA GLN A 229 -0.44 -6.38 10.58
C GLN A 229 -1.96 -6.15 10.47
N ALA A 230 -2.44 -4.97 10.84
CA ALA A 230 -3.86 -4.61 10.72
C ALA A 230 -4.31 -4.61 9.25
N ALA A 231 -3.53 -4.00 8.35
CA ALA A 231 -3.81 -3.99 6.91
C ALA A 231 -3.84 -5.40 6.32
N ALA A 232 -2.87 -6.25 6.68
CA ALA A 232 -2.83 -7.64 6.26
C ALA A 232 -4.05 -8.44 6.78
N ALA A 233 -4.44 -8.25 8.03
CA ALA A 233 -5.64 -8.90 8.59
C ALA A 233 -6.92 -8.47 7.86
N GLN A 234 -7.06 -7.17 7.56
CA GLN A 234 -8.18 -6.65 6.81
C GLN A 234 -8.20 -7.18 5.37
N GLN A 235 -7.06 -7.23 4.70
CA GLN A 235 -6.94 -7.79 3.35
C GLN A 235 -7.26 -9.29 3.32
N ALA A 236 -6.85 -10.06 4.32
CA ALA A 236 -7.20 -11.47 4.46
C ALA A 236 -8.70 -11.67 4.70
N SER A 237 -9.32 -10.84 5.54
CA SER A 237 -10.78 -10.86 5.78
C SER A 237 -11.56 -10.50 4.52
N GLY A 238 -11.18 -9.40 3.85
CA GLY A 238 -11.76 -8.98 2.58
C GLY A 238 -11.63 -10.03 1.49
N GLY A 239 -10.46 -10.69 1.41
CA GLY A 239 -10.25 -11.82 0.50
C GLY A 239 -11.19 -13.00 0.79
N ARG A 240 -11.43 -13.37 2.06
CA ARG A 240 -12.40 -14.43 2.38
C ARG A 240 -13.82 -14.06 1.95
N ALA A 241 -14.25 -12.84 2.24
CA ALA A 241 -15.58 -12.36 1.83
C ALA A 241 -15.73 -12.37 0.30
N GLN A 242 -14.70 -11.91 -0.43
CA GLN A 242 -14.66 -11.95 -1.89
C GLN A 242 -14.73 -13.38 -2.43
N SER A 243 -14.03 -14.34 -1.80
CA SER A 243 -14.10 -15.74 -2.20
C SER A 243 -15.51 -16.33 -2.03
N THR A 244 -16.20 -16.00 -0.93
CA THR A 244 -17.59 -16.42 -0.73
C THR A 244 -18.51 -15.83 -1.80
N ALA A 245 -18.37 -14.54 -2.07
CA ALA A 245 -19.14 -13.86 -3.11
C ALA A 245 -18.90 -14.48 -4.50
N MET A 246 -17.66 -14.86 -4.83
CA MET A 246 -17.36 -15.54 -6.10
C MET A 246 -18.03 -16.92 -6.21
N ASN A 247 -18.13 -17.68 -5.10
CA ASN A 247 -18.85 -18.95 -5.09
C ASN A 247 -20.36 -18.77 -5.31
N GLU A 248 -20.96 -17.74 -4.70
CA GLU A 248 -22.37 -17.39 -4.90
C GLU A 248 -22.64 -16.95 -6.35
N ILE A 249 -21.75 -16.13 -6.93
CA ILE A 249 -21.82 -15.72 -8.33
C ILE A 249 -21.72 -16.95 -9.24
N THR A 250 -20.78 -17.86 -9.00
CA THR A 250 -20.64 -19.10 -9.78
C THR A 250 -21.91 -19.95 -9.71
N THR A 251 -22.54 -20.05 -8.54
CA THR A 251 -23.81 -20.76 -8.36
C THR A 251 -24.94 -20.10 -9.16
N THR A 252 -25.00 -18.77 -9.12
CA THR A 252 -25.98 -17.98 -9.88
C THR A 252 -25.81 -18.16 -11.39
N ILE A 253 -24.56 -18.17 -11.86
CA ILE A 253 -24.24 -18.42 -13.27
C ILE A 253 -24.68 -19.81 -13.71
N ASN A 254 -24.40 -20.84 -12.91
CA ASN A 254 -24.87 -22.20 -13.21
C ASN A 254 -26.40 -22.26 -13.28
N GLY A 255 -27.09 -21.59 -12.37
CA GLY A 255 -28.55 -21.44 -12.42
C GLY A 255 -29.01 -20.75 -13.70
N ALA A 256 -28.38 -19.64 -14.09
CA ALA A 256 -28.71 -18.90 -15.31
C ALA A 256 -28.43 -19.69 -16.60
N LEU A 257 -27.37 -20.50 -16.63
CA LEU A 257 -27.07 -21.39 -17.77
C LEU A 257 -28.11 -22.51 -17.89
N LEU A 258 -28.59 -23.05 -16.76
CA LEU A 258 -29.68 -24.03 -16.77
C LEU A 258 -30.98 -23.41 -17.30
N THR A 259 -31.38 -22.23 -16.79
CA THR A 259 -32.59 -21.57 -17.27
C THR A 259 -32.49 -21.17 -18.74
N SER A 260 -31.31 -20.76 -19.22
CA SER A 260 -31.08 -20.46 -20.63
C SER A 260 -31.30 -21.70 -21.52
N ARG A 261 -30.88 -22.89 -21.07
CA ARG A 261 -31.16 -24.16 -21.77
C ARG A 261 -32.64 -24.53 -21.75
N GLU A 262 -33.32 -24.32 -20.63
CA GLU A 262 -34.78 -24.54 -20.53
C GLU A 262 -35.55 -23.61 -21.47
N ILE A 263 -35.15 -22.34 -21.56
CA ILE A 263 -35.74 -21.38 -22.50
C ILE A 263 -35.53 -21.85 -23.95
N ALA A 264 -34.33 -22.34 -24.30
CA ALA A 264 -34.06 -22.85 -25.64
C ALA A 264 -34.96 -24.06 -25.99
N ASP A 265 -35.17 -25.00 -25.07
CA ASP A 265 -36.12 -26.12 -25.26
C ASP A 265 -37.57 -25.62 -25.44
N HIS A 266 -37.99 -24.64 -24.64
CA HIS A 266 -39.31 -24.03 -24.76
C HIS A 266 -39.51 -23.32 -26.10
N VAL A 267 -38.49 -22.61 -26.60
CA VAL A 267 -38.47 -21.94 -27.91
C VAL A 267 -38.63 -22.97 -29.02
N GLU A 268 -37.90 -24.10 -28.97
CA GLU A 268 -38.02 -25.16 -29.98
C GLU A 268 -39.44 -25.76 -30.00
N ARG A 269 -40.01 -26.04 -28.83
CA ARG A 269 -41.39 -26.54 -28.72
C ARG A 269 -42.42 -25.53 -29.21
N LEU A 270 -42.19 -24.24 -28.95
CA LEU A 270 -43.05 -23.15 -29.41
C LEU A 270 -42.99 -23.01 -30.93
N ALA A 271 -41.81 -23.11 -31.54
CA ALA A 271 -41.64 -23.11 -32.99
C ALA A 271 -42.44 -24.23 -33.67
N ARG A 272 -42.34 -25.46 -33.14
CA ARG A 272 -43.12 -26.60 -33.65
C ARG A 272 -44.63 -26.38 -33.52
N THR A 273 -45.07 -25.88 -32.37
CA THR A 273 -46.50 -25.59 -32.14
C THR A 273 -47.01 -24.49 -33.08
N ALA A 274 -46.18 -23.47 -33.36
CA ALA A 274 -46.49 -22.44 -34.34
C ALA A 274 -46.62 -23.04 -35.76
N GLU A 275 -45.70 -23.90 -36.19
CA GLU A 275 -45.76 -24.59 -37.48
C GLU A 275 -47.02 -25.47 -37.64
N ASP A 276 -47.36 -26.24 -36.61
CA ASP A 276 -48.59 -27.03 -36.57
C ASP A 276 -49.84 -26.13 -36.68
N THR A 277 -49.83 -24.98 -35.99
CA THR A 277 -50.93 -24.00 -36.02
C THR A 277 -51.06 -23.34 -37.40
N ALA A 278 -49.94 -22.99 -38.06
CA ALA A 278 -49.96 -22.48 -39.43
C ALA A 278 -50.55 -23.51 -40.40
N THR A 279 -50.14 -24.77 -40.29
CA THR A 279 -50.65 -25.86 -41.11
C THR A 279 -52.15 -26.05 -40.92
N ALA A 280 -52.62 -26.05 -39.67
CA ALA A 280 -54.04 -26.15 -39.35
C ALA A 280 -54.85 -24.96 -39.88
N ALA A 281 -54.33 -23.73 -39.76
CA ALA A 281 -54.98 -22.53 -40.29
C ALA A 281 -55.07 -22.55 -41.82
N HIS A 282 -54.01 -23.02 -42.50
CA HIS A 282 -53.99 -23.17 -43.95
C HIS A 282 -55.01 -24.20 -44.44
N SER A 283 -55.02 -25.39 -43.83
CA SER A 283 -56.00 -26.45 -44.15
C SER A 283 -57.43 -26.02 -43.83
N GLY A 284 -57.63 -25.26 -42.76
CA GLY A 284 -58.90 -24.60 -42.45
C GLY A 284 -59.35 -23.67 -43.57
N GLY A 285 -58.47 -22.77 -44.02
CA GLY A 285 -58.73 -21.88 -45.16
C GLY A 285 -59.09 -22.61 -46.45
N GLU A 286 -58.38 -23.68 -46.80
CA GLU A 286 -58.71 -24.52 -47.98
C GLU A 286 -60.12 -25.14 -47.88
N THR A 287 -60.49 -25.61 -46.69
CA THR A 287 -61.80 -26.20 -46.42
C THR A 287 -62.92 -25.15 -46.56
N ILE A 288 -62.68 -23.93 -46.10
CA ILE A 288 -63.60 -22.80 -46.26
C ILE A 288 -63.77 -22.45 -47.74
N GLU A 289 -62.69 -22.34 -48.51
CA GLU A 289 -62.75 -22.07 -49.96
C GLU A 289 -63.47 -23.19 -50.74
N GLN A 290 -63.29 -24.45 -50.35
CA GLN A 290 -64.07 -25.55 -50.92
C GLN A 290 -65.57 -25.43 -50.59
N THR A 291 -65.89 -25.04 -49.36
CA THR A 291 -67.28 -24.86 -48.93
C THR A 291 -67.95 -23.68 -49.63
N ARG A 292 -67.23 -22.57 -49.81
CA ARG A 292 -67.67 -21.40 -50.59
C ARG A 292 -68.00 -21.77 -52.04
N ARG A 293 -67.17 -22.59 -52.69
CA ARG A 293 -67.46 -23.13 -54.03
C ARG A 293 -68.74 -23.97 -54.05
N SER A 294 -68.93 -24.85 -53.06
CA SER A 294 -70.15 -25.66 -52.94
C SER A 294 -71.40 -24.79 -52.75
N LEU A 295 -71.34 -23.75 -51.92
CA LEU A 295 -72.44 -22.80 -51.74
C LEU A 295 -72.77 -22.02 -53.03
N SER A 296 -71.76 -21.65 -53.82
CA SER A 296 -71.97 -21.02 -55.12
C SER A 296 -72.72 -21.95 -56.10
N VAL A 297 -72.42 -23.25 -56.07
CA VAL A 297 -73.15 -24.26 -56.86
C VAL A 297 -74.59 -24.38 -56.37
N ILE A 298 -74.80 -24.46 -55.04
CA ILE A 298 -76.15 -24.52 -54.45
C ILE A 298 -76.97 -23.27 -54.83
N ARG A 299 -76.38 -22.07 -54.75
CA ARG A 299 -77.02 -20.82 -55.19
C ARG A 299 -77.51 -20.91 -56.64
N THR A 300 -76.66 -21.40 -57.53
CA THR A 300 -77.01 -21.60 -58.94
C THR A 300 -78.17 -22.59 -59.11
N GLN A 301 -78.16 -23.69 -58.33
CA GLN A 301 -79.22 -24.69 -58.36
C GLN A 301 -80.56 -24.14 -57.84
N VAL A 302 -80.53 -23.33 -56.78
CA VAL A 302 -81.68 -22.63 -56.22
C VAL A 302 -82.27 -21.67 -57.26
N ASP A 303 -81.44 -20.87 -57.94
CA ASP A 303 -81.89 -19.96 -59.01
C ASP A 303 -82.54 -20.73 -60.17
N GLN A 304 -82.02 -21.91 -60.54
CA GLN A 304 -82.63 -22.78 -61.56
C GLN A 304 -84.00 -23.33 -61.12
N ILE A 305 -84.13 -23.72 -59.85
CA ILE A 305 -85.42 -24.20 -59.30
C ILE A 305 -86.46 -23.08 -59.39
N VAL A 306 -86.12 -21.85 -59.01
CA VAL A 306 -87.02 -20.69 -59.14
C VAL A 306 -87.49 -20.50 -60.58
N HIS A 307 -86.57 -20.57 -61.55
CA HIS A 307 -86.93 -20.46 -62.98
C HIS A 307 -87.86 -21.59 -63.45
N HIS A 308 -87.58 -22.84 -63.05
CA HIS A 308 -88.43 -23.98 -63.42
C HIS A 308 -89.81 -23.92 -62.78
N MET A 309 -89.90 -23.48 -61.52
CA MET A 309 -91.18 -23.30 -60.84
C MET A 309 -92.01 -22.16 -61.46
N ALA A 310 -91.38 -21.05 -61.84
CA ALA A 310 -92.05 -19.97 -62.56
C ALA A 310 -92.63 -20.45 -63.91
N ALA A 311 -91.84 -21.21 -64.69
CA ALA A 311 -92.31 -21.79 -65.95
C ALA A 311 -93.42 -22.82 -65.76
N LEU A 312 -93.38 -23.62 -64.68
CA LEU A 312 -94.45 -24.56 -64.34
C LEU A 312 -95.74 -23.82 -63.94
N GLY A 313 -95.62 -22.74 -63.15
CA GLY A 313 -96.75 -21.87 -62.80
C GLY A 313 -97.44 -21.28 -64.03
N GLU A 314 -96.67 -20.79 -65.00
CA GLU A 314 -97.20 -20.28 -66.28
C GLU A 314 -97.91 -21.37 -67.08
N LYS A 315 -97.30 -22.57 -67.19
CA LYS A 315 -97.92 -23.71 -67.88
C LYS A 315 -99.20 -24.18 -67.21
N SER A 316 -99.24 -24.24 -65.88
CA SER A 316 -100.44 -24.59 -65.13
C SER A 316 -101.55 -23.56 -65.32
N GLN A 317 -101.22 -22.27 -65.38
CA GLN A 317 -102.19 -21.23 -65.72
C GLN A 317 -102.76 -21.39 -67.14
N GLN A 318 -101.92 -21.73 -68.13
CA GLN A 318 -102.38 -22.01 -69.49
C GLN A 318 -103.31 -23.23 -69.54
N ILE A 319 -102.98 -24.31 -68.83
CA ILE A 319 -103.83 -25.51 -68.73
C ILE A 319 -105.17 -25.16 -68.06
N GLY A 320 -105.15 -24.38 -66.97
CA GLY A 320 -106.37 -23.93 -66.29
C GLY A 320 -107.34 -23.23 -67.24
N GLY A 321 -106.83 -22.31 -68.09
CA GLY A 321 -107.66 -21.65 -69.11
C GLY A 321 -108.22 -22.59 -70.18
N VAL A 322 -107.46 -23.62 -70.59
CA VAL A 322 -107.98 -24.66 -71.50
C VAL A 322 -109.07 -25.50 -70.84
N VAL A 323 -108.89 -25.87 -69.59
CA VAL A 323 -109.85 -26.68 -68.82
C VAL A 323 -111.15 -25.91 -68.57
N GLU A 324 -111.06 -24.61 -68.27
CA GLU A 324 -112.21 -23.71 -68.15
C GLU A 324 -113.01 -23.66 -69.47
N LEU A 325 -112.32 -23.50 -70.61
CA LEU A 325 -112.96 -23.55 -71.93
C LEU A 325 -113.64 -24.91 -72.20
N VAL A 326 -113.02 -26.02 -71.81
CA VAL A 326 -113.62 -27.36 -71.97
C VAL A 326 -114.87 -27.50 -71.09
N ALA A 327 -114.84 -26.99 -69.86
CA ALA A 327 -116.01 -26.96 -68.99
C ALA A 327 -117.15 -26.13 -69.60
N GLU A 328 -116.83 -24.96 -70.17
CA GLU A 328 -117.78 -24.11 -70.88
C GLU A 328 -118.39 -24.83 -72.09
N LEU A 329 -117.56 -25.46 -72.94
CA LEU A 329 -118.00 -26.22 -74.10
C LEU A 329 -118.87 -27.43 -73.71
N ALA A 330 -118.53 -28.12 -72.63
CA ALA A 330 -119.34 -29.21 -72.10
C ALA A 330 -120.71 -28.70 -71.63
N GLN A 331 -120.77 -27.56 -70.93
CA GLN A 331 -122.02 -26.93 -70.53
C GLN A 331 -122.86 -26.48 -71.73
N GLN A 332 -122.24 -25.87 -72.75
CA GLN A 332 -122.92 -25.51 -74.00
C GLN A 332 -123.46 -26.75 -74.72
N THR A 333 -122.66 -27.83 -74.80
CA THR A 333 -123.07 -29.11 -75.40
C THR A 333 -124.24 -29.74 -74.64
N ASN A 334 -124.24 -29.63 -73.30
CA ASN A 334 -125.35 -30.08 -72.46
C ASN A 334 -126.65 -29.33 -72.80
N ILE A 335 -126.58 -28.00 -72.95
CA ILE A 335 -127.73 -27.17 -73.34
C ILE A 335 -128.21 -27.55 -74.75
N LEU A 336 -127.31 -27.74 -75.71
CA LEU A 336 -127.66 -28.20 -77.06
C LEU A 336 -128.35 -29.57 -77.03
N ALA A 337 -127.85 -30.50 -76.22
CA ALA A 337 -128.41 -31.84 -76.08
C ALA A 337 -129.81 -31.82 -75.46
N ILE A 338 -130.04 -30.96 -74.45
CA ILE A 338 -131.37 -30.74 -73.87
C ILE A 338 -132.33 -30.19 -74.93
N ASN A 339 -131.91 -29.20 -75.71
CA ASN A 339 -132.73 -28.63 -76.79
C ASN A 339 -133.06 -29.68 -77.86
N ALA A 340 -132.09 -30.53 -78.23
CA ALA A 340 -132.29 -31.63 -79.18
C ALA A 340 -133.24 -32.72 -78.62
N ALA A 341 -133.18 -33.03 -77.32
CA ALA A 341 -134.09 -33.97 -76.68
C ALA A 341 -135.54 -33.44 -76.62
N ILE A 342 -135.70 -32.14 -76.37
CA ILE A 342 -137.01 -31.45 -76.41
C ILE A 342 -137.60 -31.55 -77.82
N GLU A 343 -136.84 -31.18 -78.86
CA GLU A 343 -137.29 -31.22 -80.25
C GLU A 343 -137.63 -32.65 -80.70
N ALA A 344 -136.81 -33.63 -80.31
CA ALA A 344 -137.05 -35.05 -80.59
C ALA A 344 -138.33 -35.57 -79.92
N THR A 345 -138.69 -35.05 -78.74
CA THR A 345 -139.96 -35.35 -78.07
C THR A 345 -141.14 -34.71 -78.82
N GLY A 346 -140.94 -33.50 -79.36
CA GLY A 346 -141.92 -32.79 -80.19
C GLY A 346 -142.26 -33.50 -81.50
N ALA A 347 -141.31 -34.27 -82.07
CA ALA A 347 -141.49 -35.03 -83.32
C ALA A 347 -142.24 -36.38 -83.17
N GLY A 348 -142.66 -36.76 -81.95
CA GLY A 348 -143.44 -37.98 -81.70
C GLY A 348 -142.70 -39.29 -82.03
N GLU A 349 -143.40 -40.27 -82.63
CA GLU A 349 -142.85 -41.61 -82.97
C GLU A 349 -141.57 -41.55 -83.83
N TRP A 350 -141.45 -40.55 -84.72
CA TRP A 350 -140.30 -40.39 -85.61
C TRP A 350 -139.04 -39.84 -84.92
N GLY A 351 -139.20 -39.20 -83.75
CA GLY A 351 -138.12 -38.59 -82.97
C GLY A 351 -137.48 -39.50 -81.93
N HIS A 352 -138.04 -40.69 -81.67
CA HIS A 352 -137.63 -41.54 -80.55
C HIS A 352 -136.14 -41.93 -80.57
N ARG A 353 -135.58 -42.30 -81.75
CA ARG A 353 -134.15 -42.60 -81.87
C ARG A 353 -133.25 -41.37 -81.68
N PHE A 354 -133.72 -40.18 -82.05
CA PHE A 354 -133.00 -38.93 -81.82
C PHE A 354 -133.01 -38.52 -80.35
N ALA A 355 -134.11 -38.78 -79.63
CA ALA A 355 -134.20 -38.50 -78.19
C ALA A 355 -133.18 -39.34 -77.38
N VAL A 356 -132.99 -40.62 -77.75
CA VAL A 356 -131.98 -41.48 -77.11
C VAL A 356 -130.56 -40.96 -77.35
N VAL A 357 -130.24 -40.54 -78.58
CA VAL A 357 -128.92 -39.95 -78.90
C VAL A 357 -128.71 -38.63 -78.15
N ALA A 358 -129.74 -37.79 -78.06
CA ALA A 358 -129.67 -36.53 -77.32
C ALA A 358 -129.43 -36.74 -75.81
N ASP A 359 -130.08 -37.72 -75.17
CA ASP A 359 -129.82 -38.04 -73.76
C ASP A 359 -128.41 -38.63 -73.53
N GLU A 360 -127.87 -39.39 -74.50
CA GLU A 360 -126.49 -39.89 -74.41
C GLU A 360 -125.46 -38.74 -74.56
N ILE A 361 -125.69 -37.79 -75.48
CA ILE A 361 -124.87 -36.57 -75.60
C ILE A 361 -124.94 -35.75 -74.31
N ARG A 362 -126.13 -35.61 -73.71
CA ARG A 362 -126.33 -34.91 -72.43
C ARG A 362 -125.50 -35.54 -71.31
N LYS A 363 -125.58 -36.86 -71.14
CA LYS A 363 -124.78 -37.60 -70.16
C LYS A 363 -123.28 -37.48 -70.41
N LEU A 364 -122.85 -37.48 -71.68
CA LEU A 364 -121.45 -37.29 -72.03
C LEU A 364 -120.97 -35.87 -71.69
N ALA A 365 -121.81 -34.86 -71.95
CA ALA A 365 -121.56 -33.47 -71.61
C ALA A 365 -121.46 -33.25 -70.09
N ASP A 366 -122.41 -33.80 -69.31
CA ASP A 366 -122.38 -33.78 -67.84
C ASP A 366 -121.09 -34.44 -67.29
N ARG A 367 -120.70 -35.59 -67.83
CA ARG A 367 -119.45 -36.28 -67.46
C ARG A 367 -118.21 -35.46 -67.83
N THR A 368 -118.23 -34.83 -69.00
CA THR A 368 -117.10 -33.99 -69.47
C THR A 368 -116.94 -32.76 -68.58
N ALA A 369 -118.05 -32.11 -68.19
CA ALA A 369 -118.02 -30.97 -67.28
C ALA A 369 -117.52 -31.37 -65.89
N ALA A 370 -117.98 -32.52 -65.36
CA ALA A 370 -117.49 -33.04 -64.08
C ALA A 370 -115.98 -33.34 -64.12
N SER A 371 -115.49 -34.01 -65.17
CA SER A 371 -114.06 -34.27 -65.34
C SER A 371 -113.24 -32.99 -65.56
N ALA A 372 -113.77 -31.99 -66.28
CA ALA A 372 -113.10 -30.71 -66.43
C ALA A 372 -112.97 -29.99 -65.08
N ASN A 373 -113.99 -30.03 -64.23
CA ASN A 373 -113.93 -29.45 -62.89
C ASN A 373 -112.93 -30.19 -61.97
N GLU A 374 -112.86 -31.52 -62.03
CA GLU A 374 -111.84 -32.30 -61.33
C GLU A 374 -110.41 -31.92 -61.79
N ILE A 375 -110.19 -31.77 -63.10
CA ILE A 375 -108.90 -31.31 -63.64
C ILE A 375 -108.61 -29.87 -63.18
N HIS A 376 -109.61 -28.99 -63.11
CA HIS A 376 -109.43 -27.62 -62.62
C HIS A 376 -108.91 -27.62 -61.17
N THR A 377 -109.52 -28.41 -60.28
CA THR A 377 -109.04 -28.55 -58.90
C THR A 377 -107.59 -29.05 -58.85
N LEU A 378 -107.22 -30.05 -59.67
CA LEU A 378 -105.83 -30.53 -59.75
C LEU A 378 -104.87 -29.46 -60.25
N VAL A 379 -105.29 -28.61 -61.19
CA VAL A 379 -104.47 -27.50 -61.70
C VAL A 379 -104.26 -26.44 -60.61
N ASP A 380 -105.29 -26.12 -59.83
CA ASP A 380 -105.17 -25.19 -58.70
C ASP A 380 -104.24 -25.74 -57.61
N ASP A 381 -104.38 -27.02 -57.24
CA ASP A 381 -103.48 -27.69 -56.29
C ASP A 381 -102.01 -27.63 -56.76
N VAL A 382 -101.76 -27.82 -58.06
CA VAL A 382 -100.41 -27.68 -58.65
C VAL A 382 -99.91 -26.24 -58.55
N ARG A 383 -100.77 -25.23 -58.77
CA ARG A 383 -100.38 -23.81 -58.67
C ARG A 383 -100.04 -23.42 -57.23
N ASP A 384 -100.81 -23.89 -56.26
CA ASP A 384 -100.55 -23.67 -54.84
C ASP A 384 -99.25 -24.36 -54.39
N ALA A 385 -99.00 -25.59 -54.86
CA ALA A 385 -97.74 -26.29 -54.64
C ALA A 385 -96.54 -25.54 -55.24
N VAL A 386 -96.68 -24.98 -56.44
CA VAL A 386 -95.66 -24.12 -57.07
C VAL A 386 -95.38 -22.89 -56.21
N GLY A 387 -96.41 -22.15 -55.77
CA GLY A 387 -96.24 -20.95 -54.94
C GLY A 387 -95.54 -21.24 -53.61
N THR A 388 -95.91 -22.36 -52.97
CA THR A 388 -95.27 -22.82 -51.73
C THR A 388 -93.79 -23.18 -51.97
N THR A 389 -93.49 -23.86 -53.08
CA THR A 389 -92.13 -24.25 -53.44
C THR A 389 -91.25 -23.03 -53.74
N VAL A 390 -91.77 -22.01 -54.44
CA VAL A 390 -91.04 -20.74 -54.68
C VAL A 390 -90.69 -20.07 -53.36
N THR A 391 -91.67 -19.92 -52.46
CA THR A 391 -91.44 -19.31 -51.13
C THR A 391 -90.36 -20.06 -50.33
N ALA A 392 -90.44 -21.39 -50.30
CA ALA A 392 -89.43 -22.21 -49.62
C ALA A 392 -88.03 -22.05 -50.26
N THR A 393 -87.98 -21.89 -51.58
CA THR A 393 -86.73 -21.71 -52.33
C THR A 393 -86.11 -20.33 -52.08
N GLU A 394 -86.90 -19.27 -51.98
CA GLU A 394 -86.43 -17.91 -51.62
C GLU A 394 -85.85 -17.85 -50.19
N ILE A 395 -86.50 -18.53 -49.24
CA ILE A 395 -85.97 -18.69 -47.88
C ILE A 395 -84.62 -19.44 -47.94
N GLY A 396 -84.54 -20.51 -48.74
CA GLY A 396 -83.31 -21.25 -48.99
C GLY A 396 -82.19 -20.39 -49.58
N ALA A 397 -82.50 -19.53 -50.55
CA ALA A 397 -81.55 -18.60 -51.17
C ALA A 397 -80.97 -17.62 -50.14
N THR A 398 -81.82 -17.08 -49.26
CA THR A 398 -81.41 -16.19 -48.17
C THR A 398 -80.50 -16.91 -47.17
N ALA A 399 -80.80 -18.17 -46.84
CA ALA A 399 -79.95 -18.98 -45.97
C ALA A 399 -78.58 -19.26 -46.59
N VAL A 400 -78.50 -19.51 -47.90
CA VAL A 400 -77.24 -19.69 -48.64
C VAL A 400 -76.41 -18.39 -48.67
N ASP A 401 -77.04 -17.23 -48.87
CA ASP A 401 -76.34 -15.94 -48.85
C ASP A 401 -75.78 -15.62 -47.46
N SER A 402 -76.58 -15.84 -46.41
CA SER A 402 -76.13 -15.72 -45.01
C SER A 402 -74.98 -16.69 -44.69
N GLY A 403 -75.09 -17.94 -45.12
CA GLY A 403 -74.03 -18.94 -44.95
C GLY A 403 -72.75 -18.50 -45.64
N THR A 404 -72.82 -17.96 -46.86
CA THR A 404 -71.65 -17.48 -47.62
C THR A 404 -70.90 -16.39 -46.84
N ARG A 405 -71.61 -15.40 -46.27
CA ARG A 405 -70.99 -14.34 -45.45
C ARG A 405 -70.29 -14.88 -44.21
N GLN A 406 -70.90 -15.86 -43.53
CA GLN A 406 -70.28 -16.50 -42.36
C GLN A 406 -68.99 -17.26 -42.72
N PHE A 407 -68.94 -17.86 -43.91
CA PHE A 407 -67.73 -18.50 -44.42
C PHE A 407 -66.65 -17.48 -44.79
N ASP A 408 -67.01 -16.31 -45.33
CA ASP A 408 -66.06 -15.22 -45.58
C ASP A 408 -65.43 -14.71 -44.26
N ASP A 409 -66.24 -14.49 -43.21
CA ASP A 409 -65.75 -14.09 -41.88
C ASP A 409 -64.81 -15.15 -41.26
N ALA A 410 -65.11 -16.45 -41.48
CA ALA A 410 -64.26 -17.54 -41.04
C ALA A 410 -62.93 -17.58 -41.81
N ASN A 411 -62.94 -17.31 -43.11
CA ASN A 411 -61.73 -17.21 -43.93
C ASN A 411 -60.81 -16.08 -43.44
N ASP A 412 -61.36 -14.90 -43.19
CA ASP A 412 -60.62 -13.76 -42.63
C ASP A 412 -59.99 -14.09 -41.28
N SER A 413 -60.71 -14.86 -40.45
CA SER A 413 -60.21 -15.34 -39.17
C SER A 413 -59.01 -16.29 -39.33
N PHE A 414 -59.07 -17.23 -40.27
CA PHE A 414 -57.93 -18.13 -40.56
C PHE A 414 -56.72 -17.39 -41.12
N GLN A 415 -56.92 -16.40 -41.99
CA GLN A 415 -55.83 -15.54 -42.49
C GLN A 415 -55.17 -14.75 -41.35
N ARG A 416 -55.98 -14.22 -40.42
CA ARG A 416 -55.46 -13.52 -39.25
C ARG A 416 -54.69 -14.45 -38.32
N ILE A 417 -55.13 -15.70 -38.13
CA ILE A 417 -54.38 -16.71 -37.38
C ILE A 417 -53.03 -16.96 -38.04
N ALA A 418 -52.99 -17.16 -39.36
CA ALA A 418 -51.73 -17.38 -40.08
C ALA A 418 -50.74 -16.20 -39.90
N GLN A 419 -51.24 -14.96 -39.95
CA GLN A 419 -50.41 -13.78 -39.70
C GLN A 419 -49.86 -13.73 -38.26
N LEU A 420 -50.69 -14.08 -37.26
CA LEU A 420 -50.26 -14.12 -35.86
C LEU A 420 -49.21 -15.21 -35.61
N VAL A 421 -49.31 -16.34 -36.32
CA VAL A 421 -48.31 -17.40 -36.27
C VAL A 421 -46.97 -16.91 -36.84
N MET A 422 -46.97 -16.16 -37.94
CA MET A 422 -45.73 -15.56 -38.48
C MET A 422 -45.03 -14.66 -37.46
N THR A 423 -45.78 -13.75 -36.83
CA THR A 423 -45.27 -12.88 -35.77
C THR A 423 -44.73 -13.69 -34.58
N THR A 424 -45.40 -14.79 -34.22
CA THR A 424 -44.95 -15.68 -33.15
C THR A 424 -43.62 -16.35 -33.51
N ASN A 425 -43.45 -16.79 -34.76
CA ASN A 425 -42.21 -17.40 -35.22
C ASN A 425 -41.03 -16.42 -35.21
N ASP A 426 -41.26 -15.17 -35.64
CA ASP A 426 -40.26 -14.11 -35.58
C ASP A 426 -39.82 -13.82 -34.13
N ALA A 427 -40.79 -13.71 -33.20
CA ALA A 427 -40.51 -13.53 -31.78
C ALA A 427 -39.73 -14.72 -31.18
N THR A 428 -40.08 -15.95 -31.54
CA THR A 428 -39.36 -17.16 -31.13
C THR A 428 -37.89 -17.12 -31.57
N ARG A 429 -37.61 -16.69 -32.80
CA ARG A 429 -36.25 -16.54 -33.31
C ARG A 429 -35.44 -15.46 -32.58
N GLU A 430 -36.08 -14.35 -32.21
CA GLU A 430 -35.44 -13.30 -31.41
C GLU A 430 -35.10 -13.78 -30.00
N ILE A 431 -36.00 -14.55 -29.38
CA ILE A 431 -35.76 -15.18 -28.06
C ILE A 431 -34.60 -16.17 -28.15
N GLU A 432 -34.53 -16.99 -29.21
CA GLU A 432 -33.42 -17.91 -29.43
C GLU A 432 -32.07 -17.19 -29.48
N LEU A 433 -31.97 -16.13 -30.29
CA LEU A 433 -30.75 -15.32 -30.42
C LEU A 433 -30.37 -14.67 -29.08
N SER A 434 -31.34 -14.10 -28.38
CA SER A 434 -31.12 -13.47 -27.07
C SER A 434 -30.65 -14.48 -26.03
N THR A 435 -31.19 -15.70 -26.06
CA THR A 435 -30.82 -16.80 -25.18
C THR A 435 -29.39 -17.28 -25.46
N GLN A 436 -28.99 -17.38 -26.73
CA GLN A 436 -27.62 -17.70 -27.13
C GLN A 436 -26.62 -16.63 -26.64
N GLN A 437 -26.96 -15.35 -26.80
CA GLN A 437 -26.15 -14.23 -26.30
C GLN A 437 -26.04 -14.26 -24.78
N GLN A 438 -27.14 -14.54 -24.07
CA GLN A 438 -27.16 -14.67 -22.62
C GLN A 438 -26.23 -15.80 -22.16
N SER A 439 -26.29 -16.99 -22.79
CA SER A 439 -25.40 -18.10 -22.48
C SER A 439 -23.92 -17.72 -22.65
N THR A 440 -23.58 -17.05 -23.76
CA THR A 440 -22.21 -16.57 -24.03
C THR A 440 -21.75 -15.56 -22.97
N ALA A 441 -22.61 -14.62 -22.60
CA ALA A 441 -22.31 -13.64 -21.55
C ALA A 441 -22.09 -14.33 -20.19
N MET A 442 -22.89 -15.32 -19.84
CA MET A 442 -22.74 -16.09 -18.60
C MET A 442 -21.41 -16.86 -18.56
N GLU A 443 -20.96 -17.43 -19.68
CA GLU A 443 -19.63 -18.07 -19.76
C GLU A 443 -18.49 -17.05 -19.52
N GLN A 444 -18.60 -15.84 -20.08
CA GLN A 444 -17.62 -14.78 -19.85
C GLN A 444 -17.58 -14.32 -18.38
N VAL A 445 -18.75 -14.18 -17.75
CA VAL A 445 -18.82 -13.84 -16.32
C VAL A 445 -18.22 -14.98 -15.49
N ASN A 446 -18.41 -16.24 -15.88
CA ASN A 446 -17.82 -17.40 -15.19
C ASN A 446 -16.30 -17.35 -15.20
N LEU A 447 -15.70 -17.05 -16.37
CA LEU A 447 -14.26 -16.88 -16.50
C LEU A 447 -13.75 -15.74 -15.60
N ALA A 448 -14.43 -14.58 -15.61
CA ALA A 448 -14.07 -13.45 -14.77
C ALA A 448 -14.18 -13.76 -13.26
N ALA A 449 -15.20 -14.51 -12.84
CA ALA A 449 -15.37 -14.96 -11.47
C ALA A 449 -14.25 -15.92 -11.05
N SER A 450 -13.87 -16.86 -11.92
CA SER A 450 -12.75 -17.79 -11.70
C SER A 450 -11.42 -17.06 -11.55
N ASP A 451 -11.12 -16.10 -12.42
CA ASP A 451 -9.92 -15.28 -12.33
C ASP A 451 -9.90 -14.42 -11.05
N THR A 452 -11.05 -13.87 -10.67
CA THR A 452 -11.19 -13.11 -9.43
C THR A 452 -10.96 -14.00 -8.21
N ALA A 453 -11.46 -15.24 -8.20
CA ALA A 453 -11.21 -16.20 -7.14
C ALA A 453 -9.70 -16.55 -7.03
N ARG A 454 -9.01 -16.72 -8.15
CA ARG A 454 -7.56 -16.94 -8.19
C ARG A 454 -6.77 -15.75 -7.63
N ILE A 455 -7.12 -14.52 -8.04
CA ILE A 455 -6.50 -13.29 -7.51
C ILE A 455 -6.76 -13.14 -6.01
N THR A 456 -7.94 -13.54 -5.55
CA THR A 456 -8.33 -13.53 -4.15
C THR A 456 -7.46 -14.50 -3.32
N GLN A 457 -7.18 -15.69 -3.84
CA GLN A 457 -6.26 -16.64 -3.21
C GLN A 457 -4.83 -16.08 -3.10
N GLN A 458 -4.32 -15.46 -4.18
CA GLN A 458 -3.01 -14.79 -4.18
C GLN A 458 -2.95 -13.63 -3.17
N THR A 459 -4.06 -12.89 -3.05
CA THR A 459 -4.23 -11.81 -2.08
C THR A 459 -4.15 -12.33 -0.65
N GLY A 460 -4.80 -13.46 -0.35
CA GLY A 460 -4.71 -14.12 0.95
C GLY A 460 -3.27 -14.56 1.29
N SER A 461 -2.54 -15.12 0.33
CA SER A 461 -1.12 -15.49 0.50
C SER A 461 -0.23 -14.26 0.75
N SER A 462 -0.43 -13.19 -0.02
CA SER A 462 0.32 -11.93 0.11
C SER A 462 0.06 -11.25 1.46
N ALA A 463 -1.18 -11.28 1.94
CA ALA A 463 -1.53 -10.80 3.27
C ALA A 463 -0.84 -11.62 4.37
N ALA A 464 -0.80 -12.95 4.26
CA ALA A 464 -0.10 -13.80 5.21
C ALA A 464 1.41 -13.48 5.27
N GLN A 465 2.05 -13.29 4.11
CA GLN A 465 3.46 -12.91 4.03
C GLN A 465 3.73 -11.51 4.61
N THR A 466 2.83 -10.55 4.36
CA THR A 466 2.93 -9.19 4.92
C THR A 466 2.85 -9.22 6.44
N ARG A 467 1.93 -10.01 6.99
CA ARG A 467 1.81 -10.21 8.44
C ARG A 467 3.09 -10.81 9.04
N GLN A 468 3.64 -11.86 8.43
CA GLN A 468 4.90 -12.46 8.88
C GLN A 468 6.06 -11.46 8.85
N THR A 469 6.16 -10.66 7.79
CA THR A 469 7.20 -9.63 7.66
C THR A 469 7.06 -8.57 8.74
N ALA A 470 5.82 -8.15 9.04
CA ALA A 470 5.57 -7.20 10.10
C ALA A 470 5.87 -7.76 11.50
N GLU A 471 5.58 -9.05 11.76
CA GLU A 471 5.99 -9.76 12.97
C GLU A 471 7.52 -9.79 13.10
N HIS A 472 8.26 -10.12 12.03
CA HIS A 472 9.72 -10.07 12.00
C HIS A 472 10.27 -8.66 12.30
N LEU A 473 9.69 -7.62 11.70
CA LEU A 473 10.09 -6.22 11.95
C LEU A 473 9.86 -5.81 13.42
N THR A 474 8.77 -6.30 14.05
CA THR A 474 8.52 -6.10 15.47
C THR A 474 9.56 -6.79 16.35
N THR A 475 9.96 -8.03 16.00
CA THR A 475 11.02 -8.75 16.73
C THR A 475 12.36 -8.04 16.59
N LEU A 476 12.78 -7.71 15.36
CA LEU A 476 14.03 -6.99 15.10
C LEU A 476 14.07 -5.64 15.83
N SER A 477 12.93 -4.95 15.88
CA SER A 477 12.78 -3.71 16.65
C SER A 477 13.04 -3.89 18.14
N ARG A 478 12.55 -4.98 18.75
CA ARG A 478 12.81 -5.27 20.17
C ARG A 478 14.28 -5.60 20.42
N GLU A 479 14.88 -6.43 19.58
CA GLU A 479 16.31 -6.76 19.66
C GLU A 479 17.18 -5.48 19.57
N LEU A 480 16.81 -4.56 18.68
CA LEU A 480 17.51 -3.27 18.50
C LEU A 480 17.34 -2.35 19.73
N LEU A 481 16.18 -2.39 20.40
CA LEU A 481 15.97 -1.72 21.69
C LEU A 481 16.81 -2.34 22.81
N GLU A 482 16.90 -3.67 22.90
CA GLU A 482 17.71 -4.36 23.91
C GLU A 482 19.21 -4.06 23.74
N LEU A 483 19.69 -4.07 22.49
CA LEU A 483 21.09 -3.80 22.15
C LEU A 483 21.51 -2.36 22.52
N ILE A 484 20.55 -1.44 22.60
CA ILE A 484 20.78 -0.03 22.93
C ILE A 484 20.39 0.29 24.38
N GLY A 485 19.52 -0.53 24.96
CA GLY A 485 18.99 -0.44 26.31
C GLY A 485 19.93 -0.96 27.39
N THR A 486 20.85 -1.86 27.08
CA THR A 486 21.69 -2.51 28.09
C THR A 486 22.88 -1.67 28.54
N ALA A 487 22.62 -0.90 29.61
CA ALA A 487 23.52 -0.78 30.76
C ALA A 487 22.62 -0.45 31.96
N GLU A 488 21.78 -1.41 32.36
CA GLU A 488 21.26 -1.43 33.73
C GLU A 488 22.35 -2.02 34.62
N HIS A 489 23.17 -1.12 35.15
CA HIS A 489 23.91 -1.30 36.40
C HIS A 489 23.60 -0.09 37.28
#